data_AF-A0A8C4NAQ4-F1
#
_entry.id   AF-A0A8C4NAQ4-F1
#
_cell.length_a   1.000
_cell.length_b   1.000
_cell.length_c   1.000
_cell.angle_alpha   90.00
_cell.angle_beta   90.00
_cell.angle_gamma   90.00
#
_symmetry.space_group_name_H-M   'P 1'
#
loop_
_entity.id
_entity.type
_entity.pdbx_description
1 polymer ?
#
loop_
_entity_poly.entity_id
_entity_poly.type
_entity_poly.pdbx_seq_one_letter_code
_entity_poly.pdbx_strand_id
1 'polypeptide(L)'
;METSDIYQGCSRDEFDRMVRGQDSSVVNKVQQTYWKTKQVLIRATGKREDEYVVASDAVIDAKLEVFRSVQRTCLDLVKVAEMYQHRLFAVAQAEHEMGRFLKIKGKEDKTKAGQMMEATGRALCNSSQHRLSLGHPLARLHQDVETFQCRAVEDMWQTVQRMEAARTEYRGALLWMKNISQELDPDTYKQLEKFRKVCLLKYMKNLFVLLLYQ
;
A
#
# COMPACT_ATOMS: atom_id res chain seq x y z
N MET A 1 -32.78 -33.41 -23.58
CA MET A 1 -32.66 -33.81 -22.16
C MET A 1 -31.21 -34.24 -21.97
N GLU A 2 -30.59 -33.87 -20.84
CA GLU A 2 -29.20 -34.17 -20.43
C GLU A 2 -28.10 -33.19 -20.86
N THR A 3 -28.09 -32.00 -20.26
CA THR A 3 -26.88 -31.18 -20.07
C THR A 3 -26.81 -30.63 -18.63
N SER A 4 -27.24 -31.41 -17.64
CA SER A 4 -27.39 -30.94 -16.25
C SER A 4 -26.43 -31.58 -15.22
N ASP A 5 -25.58 -32.55 -15.60
CA ASP A 5 -24.91 -33.41 -14.60
C ASP A 5 -23.39 -33.25 -14.51
N ILE A 6 -22.83 -32.08 -14.84
CA ILE A 6 -21.38 -31.80 -14.65
C ILE A 6 -21.13 -30.76 -13.52
N TYR A 7 -22.18 -30.27 -12.87
CA TYR A 7 -22.09 -29.23 -11.83
C TYR A 7 -22.17 -29.74 -10.39
N GLN A 8 -21.76 -30.98 -10.12
CA GLN A 8 -21.85 -31.53 -8.76
C GLN A 8 -20.56 -32.24 -8.37
N GLY A 9 -19.73 -31.57 -7.56
CA GLY A 9 -18.57 -32.24 -6.98
C GLY A 9 -17.52 -31.34 -6.34
N CYS A 10 -17.88 -30.59 -5.29
CA CYS A 10 -17.00 -30.39 -4.14
C CYS A 10 -17.80 -29.72 -3.01
N SER A 11 -18.09 -30.45 -1.93
CA SER A 11 -18.72 -29.85 -0.75
C SER A 11 -17.67 -29.22 0.17
N ARG A 12 -18.03 -28.17 0.92
CA ARG A 12 -17.18 -27.51 1.92
C ARG A 12 -16.62 -28.49 2.97
N ASP A 13 -17.36 -29.56 3.26
CA ASP A 13 -16.97 -30.62 4.20
C ASP A 13 -15.94 -31.62 3.65
N GLU A 14 -15.81 -31.74 2.32
CA GLU A 14 -14.74 -32.51 1.68
C GLU A 14 -13.43 -31.71 1.63
N PHE A 15 -13.55 -30.39 1.44
CA PHE A 15 -12.43 -29.45 1.51
C PHE A 15 -11.77 -29.45 2.89
N ASP A 16 -12.57 -29.32 3.96
CA ASP A 16 -12.07 -29.33 5.33
C ASP A 16 -11.40 -30.66 5.70
N ARG A 17 -11.83 -31.78 5.11
CA ARG A 17 -11.17 -33.09 5.28
C ARG A 17 -9.88 -33.21 4.46
N MET A 18 -9.82 -32.69 3.24
CA MET A 18 -8.60 -32.70 2.42
C MET A 18 -7.51 -31.76 2.97
N VAL A 19 -7.89 -30.59 3.48
CA VAL A 19 -6.96 -29.64 4.12
C VAL A 19 -6.42 -30.24 5.42
N ARG A 20 -7.29 -30.81 6.27
CA ARG A 20 -6.86 -31.49 7.51
C ARG A 20 -6.00 -32.74 7.25
N GLY A 21 -6.17 -33.42 6.12
CA GLY A 21 -5.38 -34.60 5.73
C GLY A 21 -4.02 -34.30 5.11
N GLN A 22 -3.80 -33.09 4.56
CA GLN A 22 -2.56 -32.71 3.86
C GLN A 22 -1.46 -32.12 4.77
N ASP A 23 -1.80 -31.72 5.99
CA ASP A 23 -0.91 -30.97 6.89
C ASP A 23 0.19 -31.82 7.57
N SER A 24 0.21 -33.13 7.34
CA SER A 24 0.99 -34.10 8.14
C SER A 24 2.34 -34.55 7.57
N SER A 25 2.70 -34.21 6.32
CA SER A 25 3.95 -34.67 5.69
C SER A 25 4.99 -33.56 5.52
N VAL A 26 6.16 -33.73 6.15
CA VAL A 26 7.34 -32.85 5.99
C VAL A 26 7.72 -32.67 4.51
N VAL A 27 7.53 -33.72 3.71
CA VAL A 27 7.82 -33.71 2.26
C VAL A 27 6.94 -32.73 1.51
N ASN A 28 5.65 -32.63 1.86
CA ASN A 28 4.72 -31.68 1.23
C ASN A 28 5.10 -30.22 1.57
N LYS A 29 5.51 -29.95 2.81
CA LYS A 29 5.96 -28.61 3.25
C LYS A 29 7.26 -28.20 2.56
N VAL A 30 8.21 -29.12 2.43
CA VAL A 30 9.46 -28.89 1.68
C VAL A 30 9.16 -28.62 0.20
N GLN A 31 8.23 -29.36 -0.41
CA GLN A 31 7.84 -29.15 -1.80
C GLN A 31 7.16 -27.79 -2.01
N GLN A 32 6.21 -27.40 -1.16
CA GLN A 32 5.58 -26.08 -1.22
C GLN A 32 6.62 -24.95 -1.08
N THR A 33 7.55 -25.09 -0.13
CA THR A 33 8.63 -24.11 0.09
C THR A 33 9.55 -24.00 -1.12
N TYR A 34 9.89 -25.13 -1.76
CA TYR A 34 10.68 -25.15 -2.99
C TYR A 34 10.00 -24.35 -4.12
N TRP A 35 8.72 -24.61 -4.39
CA TRP A 35 8.01 -23.94 -5.48
C TRP A 35 7.73 -22.46 -5.22
N LYS A 36 7.44 -22.10 -3.96
CA LYS A 36 7.36 -20.70 -3.53
C LYS A 36 8.69 -19.98 -3.76
N THR A 37 9.80 -20.57 -3.32
CA THR A 37 11.16 -20.01 -3.49
C THR A 37 11.53 -19.89 -4.96
N LYS A 38 11.20 -20.90 -5.76
CA LYS A 38 11.41 -20.90 -7.22
C LYS A 38 10.63 -19.78 -7.91
N GLN A 39 9.38 -19.54 -7.50
CA GLN A 39 8.57 -18.43 -8.03
C GLN A 39 9.18 -17.06 -7.70
N VAL A 40 9.64 -16.86 -6.47
CA VAL A 40 10.34 -15.63 -6.07
C VAL A 40 11.59 -15.42 -6.94
N LEU A 41 12.36 -16.49 -7.17
CA LEU A 41 13.59 -16.44 -7.97
C LEU A 41 13.30 -16.16 -9.46
N ILE A 42 12.22 -16.70 -10.02
CA ILE A 42 11.78 -16.40 -11.40
C ILE A 42 11.43 -14.92 -11.54
N ARG A 43 10.65 -14.37 -10.60
CA ARG A 43 10.29 -12.94 -10.57
C ARG A 43 11.53 -12.05 -10.42
N ALA A 44 12.47 -12.43 -9.56
CA ALA A 44 13.71 -11.68 -9.32
C ALA A 44 14.71 -11.75 -10.49
N THR A 45 14.76 -12.88 -11.22
CA THR A 45 15.69 -13.07 -12.35
C THR A 45 15.11 -12.63 -13.70
N GLY A 46 13.87 -12.13 -13.73
CA GLY A 46 13.22 -11.64 -14.95
C GLY A 46 12.96 -12.72 -16.00
N LYS A 47 12.90 -13.99 -15.60
CA LYS A 47 12.56 -15.09 -16.52
C LYS A 47 11.11 -14.96 -16.98
N ARG A 48 10.82 -15.32 -18.23
CA ARG A 48 9.47 -15.28 -18.80
C ARG A 48 8.48 -16.10 -17.96
N GLU A 49 7.48 -15.42 -17.42
CA GLU A 49 6.36 -16.01 -16.71
C GLU A 49 5.21 -16.35 -17.67
N ASP A 50 4.22 -17.10 -17.18
CA ASP A 50 3.03 -17.44 -17.95
C ASP A 50 2.17 -16.18 -18.23
N GLU A 51 1.91 -15.88 -19.50
CA GLU A 51 1.28 -14.65 -19.96
C GLU A 51 -0.12 -14.45 -19.36
N TYR A 52 -0.90 -15.53 -19.22
CA TYR A 52 -2.25 -15.45 -18.63
C TYR A 52 -2.20 -15.16 -17.13
N VAL A 53 -1.17 -15.63 -16.44
CA VAL A 53 -0.95 -15.37 -15.02
C VAL A 53 -0.52 -13.91 -14.80
N VAL A 54 0.32 -13.37 -15.71
CA VAL A 54 0.70 -11.94 -15.69
C VAL A 54 -0.50 -11.05 -16.00
N ALA A 55 -1.27 -11.37 -17.04
CA ALA A 55 -2.47 -10.60 -17.42
C ALA A 55 -3.51 -10.59 -16.29
N SER A 56 -3.68 -11.71 -15.58
CA SER A 56 -4.58 -11.79 -14.42
C SER A 56 -4.16 -10.87 -13.27
N ASP A 57 -2.87 -10.58 -13.10
CA ASP A 57 -2.35 -9.76 -12.01
C ASP A 57 -2.27 -8.26 -12.35
N ALA A 58 -2.45 -7.88 -13.62
CA ALA A 58 -2.32 -6.50 -14.07
C ALA A 58 -3.18 -5.50 -13.27
N VAL A 59 -4.42 -5.88 -12.94
CA VAL A 59 -5.34 -5.03 -12.17
C VAL A 59 -4.83 -4.81 -10.74
N ILE A 60 -4.31 -5.85 -10.10
CA ILE A 60 -3.85 -5.75 -8.72
C ILE A 60 -2.50 -5.05 -8.64
N ASP A 61 -1.64 -5.20 -9.65
CA ASP A 61 -0.39 -4.45 -9.77
C ASP A 61 -0.64 -2.95 -9.94
N ALA A 62 -1.63 -2.57 -10.76
CA ALA A 62 -2.05 -1.18 -10.89
C ALA A 62 -2.52 -0.59 -9.55
N LYS A 63 -3.34 -1.34 -8.79
CA LYS A 63 -3.77 -0.91 -7.45
C LYS A 63 -2.61 -0.78 -6.46
N LEU A 64 -1.64 -1.68 -6.52
CA LEU A 64 -0.44 -1.62 -5.67
C LEU A 64 0.43 -0.41 -5.98
N GLU A 65 0.54 -0.02 -7.25
CA GLU A 65 1.29 1.17 -7.61
C GLU A 65 0.61 2.45 -7.10
N VAL A 66 -0.71 2.52 -7.19
CA VAL A 66 -1.48 3.61 -6.57
C VAL A 66 -1.25 3.64 -5.07
N PHE A 67 -1.31 2.49 -4.39
CA PHE A 67 -1.04 2.43 -2.96
C PHE A 67 0.36 2.94 -2.62
N ARG A 68 1.41 2.48 -3.31
CA ARG A 68 2.79 2.97 -3.11
C ARG A 68 2.94 4.46 -3.39
N SER A 69 2.19 4.99 -4.35
CA SER A 69 2.14 6.43 -4.61
C SER A 69 1.56 7.17 -3.41
N VAL A 70 0.42 6.72 -2.88
CA VAL A 70 -0.21 7.28 -1.67
C VAL A 70 0.78 7.29 -0.50
N GLN A 71 1.45 6.16 -0.22
CA GLN A 71 2.44 6.06 0.86
C GLN A 71 3.52 7.14 0.75
N ARG A 72 4.12 7.27 -0.45
CA ARG A 72 5.17 8.25 -0.73
C ARG A 72 4.64 9.68 -0.58
N THR A 73 3.51 10.00 -1.20
CA THR A 73 2.97 11.36 -1.18
C THR A 73 2.52 11.79 0.21
N CYS A 74 2.01 10.88 1.05
CA CYS A 74 1.68 11.21 2.44
C CYS A 74 2.93 11.55 3.25
N LEU A 75 4.00 10.76 3.13
CA LEU A 75 5.28 11.05 3.79
C LEU A 75 5.86 12.39 3.35
N ASP A 76 5.80 12.69 2.05
CA ASP A 76 6.28 13.97 1.53
C ASP A 76 5.42 15.13 2.01
N LEU A 77 4.09 14.94 2.12
CA LEU A 77 3.19 15.96 2.64
C LEU A 77 3.47 16.30 4.11
N VAL A 78 3.78 15.32 4.96
CA VAL A 78 4.20 15.55 6.36
C VAL A 78 5.44 16.45 6.39
N LYS A 79 6.49 16.08 5.63
CA LYS A 79 7.73 16.86 5.55
C LYS A 79 7.50 18.29 5.05
N VAL A 80 6.69 18.44 3.99
CA VAL A 80 6.39 19.76 3.42
C VAL A 80 5.60 20.61 4.43
N ALA A 81 4.65 20.03 5.16
CA ALA A 81 3.90 20.73 6.19
C ALA A 81 4.82 21.24 7.31
N GLU A 82 5.73 20.39 7.80
CA GLU A 82 6.72 20.75 8.82
C GLU A 82 7.67 21.87 8.33
N MET A 83 8.22 21.72 7.12
CA MET A 83 9.08 22.74 6.50
C MET A 83 8.33 24.07 6.33
N TYR A 84 7.07 24.03 5.95
CA TYR A 84 6.26 25.23 5.76
C TYR A 84 6.01 25.94 7.10
N GLN A 85 5.72 25.20 8.18
CA GLN A 85 5.59 25.78 9.52
C GLN A 85 6.87 26.49 9.97
N HIS A 86 8.03 25.85 9.82
CA HIS A 86 9.31 26.45 10.18
C HIS A 86 9.58 27.75 9.41
N ARG A 87 9.34 27.74 8.09
CA ARG A 87 9.53 28.92 7.24
C ARG A 87 8.54 30.03 7.58
N LEU A 88 7.28 29.67 7.82
CA LEU A 88 6.23 30.62 8.20
C LEU A 88 6.56 31.32 9.51
N PHE A 89 7.04 30.57 10.51
CA PHE A 89 7.47 31.12 11.79
C PHE A 89 8.66 32.06 11.61
N ALA A 90 9.69 31.67 10.84
CA ALA A 90 10.85 32.51 10.59
C ALA A 90 10.48 33.84 9.91
N VAL A 91 9.60 33.81 8.90
CA VAL A 91 9.10 35.02 8.23
C VAL A 91 8.29 35.88 9.19
N ALA A 92 7.41 35.28 9.99
CA ALA A 92 6.61 36.01 10.95
C ALA A 92 7.47 36.72 12.01
N GLN A 93 8.55 36.09 12.49
CA GLN A 93 9.50 36.72 13.42
C GLN A 93 10.21 37.91 12.79
N ALA A 94 10.79 37.73 11.59
CA ALA A 94 11.50 38.80 10.89
C ALA A 94 10.60 40.01 10.60
N GLU A 95 9.35 39.78 10.19
CA GLU A 95 8.37 40.85 10.00
C GLU A 95 7.96 41.52 11.30
N HIS A 96 7.84 40.76 12.39
CA HIS A 96 7.50 41.32 13.69
C HIS A 96 8.59 42.25 14.19
N GLU A 97 9.85 41.84 14.07
CA GLU A 97 11.03 42.64 14.45
C GLU A 97 11.14 43.91 13.59
N MET A 98 10.99 43.79 12.27
CA MET A 98 10.97 44.94 11.36
C MET A 98 9.82 45.89 11.68
N GLY A 99 8.63 45.35 11.94
CA GLY A 99 7.45 46.14 12.31
C GLY A 99 7.64 46.90 13.63
N ARG A 100 8.24 46.26 14.63
CA ARG A 100 8.62 46.91 15.90
C ARG A 100 9.66 48.00 15.69
N PHE A 101 10.70 47.74 14.90
CA PHE A 101 11.74 48.70 14.57
C PHE A 101 11.17 49.97 13.92
N LEU A 102 10.35 49.80 12.87
CA LEU A 102 9.73 50.92 12.17
C LEU A 102 8.77 51.72 13.07
N LYS A 103 8.05 51.08 13.99
CA LYS A 103 7.21 51.78 14.97
C LYS A 103 8.03 52.61 15.96
N ILE A 104 9.21 52.14 16.37
CA ILE A 104 10.09 52.89 17.28
C ILE A 104 10.68 54.09 16.53
N LYS A 105 11.26 53.87 15.35
CA LYS A 105 11.86 54.95 14.54
C LYS A 105 10.83 55.95 14.00
N GLY A 106 9.64 55.49 13.64
CA GLY A 106 8.55 56.36 13.24
C GLY A 106 8.03 57.28 14.35
N LYS A 107 8.19 56.91 15.63
CA LYS A 107 7.85 57.79 16.77
C LYS A 107 8.92 58.85 17.04
N GLU A 108 10.17 58.56 16.73
CA GLU A 108 11.29 59.50 16.87
C GLU A 108 11.25 60.57 15.77
N ASP A 109 10.79 60.22 14.57
CA ASP A 109 10.69 61.12 13.41
C ASP A 109 9.32 61.82 13.31
N LYS A 110 9.29 63.15 13.45
CA LYS A 110 8.05 63.95 13.38
C LYS A 110 7.63 64.34 11.96
N THR A 111 8.39 63.94 10.93
CA THR A 111 8.06 64.21 9.54
C THR A 111 6.97 63.27 9.02
N LYS A 112 6.52 63.50 7.76
CA LYS A 112 5.64 62.55 7.06
C LYS A 112 6.26 61.15 6.93
N ALA A 113 7.60 61.07 6.84
CA ALA A 113 8.29 59.78 6.76
C ALA A 113 8.09 58.97 8.06
N GLY A 114 8.17 59.60 9.23
CA GLY A 114 7.89 58.95 10.51
C GLY A 114 6.46 58.42 10.63
N GLN A 115 5.46 59.18 10.16
CA GLN A 115 4.07 58.72 10.09
C GLN A 115 3.92 57.49 9.16
N MET A 116 4.59 57.51 8.01
CA MET A 116 4.61 56.37 7.08
C MET A 116 5.32 55.14 7.68
N MET A 117 6.43 55.34 8.40
CA MET A 117 7.14 54.28 9.11
C MET A 117 6.25 53.62 10.17
N GLU A 118 5.53 54.41 10.97
CA GLU A 118 4.66 53.87 12.01
C GLU A 118 3.47 53.09 11.40
N ALA A 119 2.86 53.62 10.33
CA ALA A 119 1.80 52.94 9.59
C ALA A 119 2.29 51.61 8.99
N THR A 120 3.45 51.62 8.34
CA THR A 120 4.09 50.43 7.78
C THR A 120 4.42 49.41 8.88
N GLY A 121 4.96 49.88 10.01
CA GLY A 121 5.29 49.00 11.13
C GLY A 121 4.05 48.35 11.75
N ARG A 122 2.92 49.07 11.87
CA ARG A 122 1.63 48.46 12.27
C ARG A 122 1.17 47.40 11.27
N ALA A 123 1.27 47.68 9.98
CA ALA A 123 0.90 46.72 8.93
C ALA A 123 1.74 45.44 9.00
N LEU A 124 3.07 45.56 9.19
CA LEU A 124 3.96 44.40 9.34
C LEU A 124 3.66 43.59 10.61
N CYS A 125 3.41 44.25 11.75
CA CYS A 125 3.03 43.54 12.97
C CYS A 125 1.71 42.77 12.80
N ASN A 126 0.71 43.36 12.15
CA ASN A 126 -0.56 42.69 11.86
C ASN A 126 -0.36 41.50 10.91
N SER A 127 0.44 41.70 9.85
CA SER A 127 0.78 40.65 8.88
C SER A 127 1.46 39.45 9.55
N SER A 128 2.42 39.70 10.45
CA SER A 128 3.08 38.68 11.26
C SER A 128 2.08 37.92 12.14
N GLN A 129 1.15 38.61 12.82
CA GLN A 129 0.11 37.94 13.62
C GLN A 129 -0.81 37.05 12.78
N HIS A 130 -1.18 37.48 11.57
CA HIS A 130 -1.95 36.65 10.66
C HIS A 130 -1.17 35.39 10.24
N ARG A 131 0.13 35.50 9.96
CA ARG A 131 0.98 34.32 9.69
C ARG A 131 1.03 33.37 10.88
N LEU A 132 1.21 33.88 12.10
CA LEU A 132 1.20 33.04 13.30
C LEU A 132 -0.15 32.34 13.53
N SER A 133 -1.27 32.98 13.17
CA SER A 133 -2.59 32.37 13.28
C SER A 133 -2.76 31.13 12.39
N LEU A 134 -2.03 31.03 11.28
CA LEU A 134 -2.00 29.85 10.42
C LEU A 134 -1.21 28.67 11.02
N GLY A 135 -0.43 28.91 12.07
CA GLY A 135 0.37 27.87 12.73
C GLY A 135 -0.49 26.72 13.26
N HIS A 136 -1.65 27.03 13.87
CA HIS A 136 -2.55 26.01 14.42
C HIS A 136 -3.21 25.14 13.35
N PRO A 137 -3.82 25.70 12.27
CA PRO A 137 -4.30 24.90 11.14
C PRO A 137 -3.22 24.02 10.51
N LEU A 138 -1.99 24.52 10.36
CA LEU A 138 -0.88 23.73 9.80
C LEU A 138 -0.44 22.58 10.72
N ALA A 139 -0.41 22.80 12.03
CA ALA A 139 -0.07 21.76 13.00
C ALA A 139 -1.10 20.64 13.00
N ARG A 140 -2.37 21.02 12.87
CA ARG A 140 -3.46 20.06 12.72
C ARG A 140 -3.32 19.26 11.43
N LEU A 141 -3.06 19.91 10.29
CA LEU A 141 -2.82 19.22 9.02
C LEU A 141 -1.65 18.22 9.13
N HIS A 142 -0.53 18.64 9.70
CA HIS A 142 0.62 17.75 9.93
C HIS A 142 0.21 16.51 10.72
N GLN A 143 -0.44 16.71 11.87
CA GLN A 143 -0.87 15.62 12.75
C GLN A 143 -1.88 14.68 12.08
N ASP A 144 -2.84 15.22 11.31
CA ASP A 144 -3.86 14.43 10.63
C ASP A 144 -3.21 13.54 9.54
N VAL A 145 -2.27 14.07 8.77
CA VAL A 145 -1.55 13.31 7.74
C VAL A 145 -0.60 12.28 8.36
N GLU A 146 0.12 12.65 9.43
CA GLU A 146 0.98 11.73 10.18
C GLU A 146 0.16 10.58 10.78
N THR A 147 -0.99 10.88 11.37
CA THR A 147 -1.89 9.85 11.92
C THR A 147 -2.42 8.93 10.83
N PHE A 148 -2.80 9.47 9.67
CA PHE A 148 -3.22 8.68 8.52
C PHE A 148 -2.10 7.74 8.04
N GLN A 149 -0.86 8.23 8.00
CA GLN A 149 0.30 7.44 7.59
C GLN A 149 0.65 6.33 8.61
N CYS A 150 0.67 6.65 9.90
CA CYS A 150 1.02 5.69 10.95
C CYS A 150 -0.06 4.65 11.23
N ARG A 151 -1.32 4.92 10.86
CA ARG A 151 -2.45 4.01 11.09
C ARG A 151 -2.97 3.41 9.80
N ALA A 152 -3.69 4.20 9.01
CA ALA A 152 -4.41 3.69 7.85
C ALA A 152 -3.47 3.08 6.80
N VAL A 153 -2.37 3.78 6.50
CA VAL A 153 -1.38 3.29 5.52
C VAL A 153 -0.65 2.05 6.03
N GLU A 154 -0.28 2.02 7.31
CA GLU A 154 0.43 0.87 7.90
C GLU A 154 -0.48 -0.37 7.99
N ASP A 155 -1.75 -0.22 8.37
CA ASP A 155 -2.72 -1.32 8.41
C ASP A 155 -2.97 -1.90 7.01
N MET A 156 -3.10 -1.02 6.01
CA MET A 156 -3.19 -1.43 4.60
C MET A 156 -1.92 -2.12 4.13
N TRP A 157 -0.74 -1.65 4.55
CA TRP A 157 0.53 -2.26 4.19
C TRP A 157 0.63 -3.70 4.69
N GLN A 158 0.24 -3.96 5.94
CA GLN A 158 0.21 -5.32 6.48
C GLN A 158 -0.74 -6.23 5.68
N THR A 159 -1.90 -5.70 5.29
CA THR A 159 -2.87 -6.44 4.47
C THR A 159 -2.31 -6.75 3.07
N VAL A 160 -1.67 -5.77 2.44
CA VAL A 160 -0.97 -5.93 1.15
C VAL A 160 0.14 -6.98 1.25
N GLN A 161 0.91 -7.00 2.34
CA GLN A 161 1.98 -8.00 2.56
C GLN A 161 1.42 -9.42 2.64
N ARG A 162 0.32 -9.63 3.38
CA ARG A 162 -0.35 -10.94 3.43
C ARG A 162 -0.88 -11.34 2.05
N MET A 163 -1.44 -10.40 1.30
CA MET A 163 -1.94 -10.65 -0.05
C MET A 163 -0.81 -11.01 -1.04
N GLU A 164 0.31 -10.28 -1.05
CA GLU A 164 1.47 -10.59 -1.91
C GLU A 164 2.11 -11.95 -1.55
N ALA A 165 2.12 -12.31 -0.26
CA ALA A 165 2.55 -13.63 0.17
C ALA A 165 1.63 -14.74 -0.38
N ALA A 166 0.31 -14.57 -0.24
CA ALA A 166 -0.68 -15.51 -0.77
C ALA A 166 -0.62 -15.60 -2.31
N ARG A 167 -0.40 -14.48 -3.01
CA ARG A 167 -0.21 -14.45 -4.46
C ARG A 167 1.03 -15.25 -4.87
N THR A 168 2.14 -15.07 -4.17
CA THR A 168 3.39 -15.79 -4.43
C THR A 168 3.22 -17.29 -4.21
N GLU A 169 2.50 -17.69 -3.16
CA GLU A 169 2.16 -19.09 -2.90
C GLU A 169 1.27 -19.69 -3.99
N TYR A 170 0.24 -18.95 -4.41
CA TYR A 170 -0.64 -19.36 -5.51
C TYR A 170 0.13 -19.56 -6.81
N ARG A 171 1.01 -18.62 -7.17
CA ARG A 171 1.85 -18.74 -8.37
C ARG A 171 2.85 -19.91 -8.26
N GLY A 172 3.44 -20.13 -7.10
CA GLY A 172 4.28 -21.31 -6.84
C GLY A 172 3.51 -22.61 -7.04
N ALA A 173 2.26 -22.70 -6.57
CA ALA A 173 1.41 -23.86 -6.78
C ALA A 173 1.04 -24.06 -8.25
N LEU A 174 0.75 -22.99 -9.00
CA LEU A 174 0.51 -23.08 -10.45
C LEU A 174 1.74 -23.57 -11.21
N LEU A 175 2.94 -23.08 -10.88
CA LEU A 175 4.18 -23.57 -11.46
C LEU A 175 4.39 -25.06 -11.21
N TRP A 176 4.15 -25.49 -9.96
CA TRP A 176 4.24 -26.89 -9.59
C TRP A 176 3.28 -27.76 -10.40
N MET A 177 2.02 -27.33 -10.54
CA MET A 177 1.04 -28.05 -11.34
C MET A 177 1.42 -28.15 -12.81
N LYS A 178 1.92 -27.05 -13.39
CA LYS A 178 2.38 -27.03 -14.78
C LYS A 178 3.52 -28.03 -15.00
N ASN A 179 4.45 -28.12 -14.05
CA ASN A 179 5.52 -29.11 -14.10
C ASN A 179 4.97 -30.55 -13.97
N ILE A 180 4.07 -30.81 -13.01
CA ILE A 180 3.44 -32.13 -12.86
C ILE A 180 2.62 -32.54 -14.10
N SER A 181 1.91 -31.61 -14.74
CA SER A 181 1.07 -31.91 -15.90
C SER A 181 1.88 -32.21 -17.15
N GLN A 182 3.12 -31.71 -17.25
CA GLN A 182 4.04 -32.01 -18.35
C GLN A 182 4.76 -33.36 -18.18
N GLU A 183 4.89 -33.84 -16.94
CA GLU A 183 5.49 -35.14 -16.59
C GLU A 183 4.45 -36.28 -16.53
N LEU A 184 3.26 -36.06 -17.09
CA LEU A 184 2.10 -36.94 -16.91
C LEU A 184 1.89 -37.85 -18.14
N ASP A 185 2.41 -39.09 -18.09
CA ASP A 185 2.08 -40.13 -19.08
C ASP A 185 0.60 -40.56 -18.93
N PRO A 186 -0.20 -40.61 -20.02
CA PRO A 186 -1.65 -40.87 -19.96
C PRO A 186 -2.05 -42.22 -19.33
N ASP A 187 -1.15 -43.20 -19.29
CA ASP A 187 -1.47 -44.59 -18.95
C ASP A 187 -1.36 -44.96 -17.46
N THR A 188 -1.23 -43.98 -16.55
CA THR A 188 -1.11 -44.29 -15.11
C THR A 188 -2.35 -43.89 -14.31
N TYR A 189 -3.20 -44.88 -13.98
CA TYR A 189 -4.45 -44.75 -13.19
C TYR A 189 -4.27 -44.12 -11.77
N LYS A 190 -3.03 -43.88 -11.31
CA LYS A 190 -2.70 -43.19 -10.04
C LYS A 190 -2.88 -41.66 -10.07
N GLN A 191 -3.36 -41.08 -11.17
CA GLN A 191 -3.40 -39.62 -11.38
C GLN A 191 -4.69 -38.93 -10.92
N LEU A 192 -5.73 -39.68 -10.52
CA LEU A 192 -6.99 -39.13 -9.99
C LEU A 192 -6.80 -38.27 -8.72
N GLU A 193 -5.82 -38.59 -7.88
CA GLU A 193 -5.46 -37.74 -6.72
C GLU A 193 -4.86 -36.39 -7.13
N LYS A 194 -4.17 -36.32 -8.28
CA LYS A 194 -3.64 -35.06 -8.82
C LYS A 194 -4.77 -34.16 -9.33
N PHE A 195 -5.81 -34.74 -9.95
CA PHE A 195 -7.02 -33.99 -10.34
C PHE A 195 -7.79 -33.41 -9.15
N ARG A 196 -7.85 -34.10 -7.99
CA ARG A 196 -8.46 -33.53 -6.78
C ARG A 196 -7.74 -32.27 -6.27
N LYS A 197 -6.43 -32.12 -6.54
CA LYS A 197 -5.67 -30.90 -6.21
C LYS A 197 -6.03 -29.71 -7.11
N VAL A 198 -6.53 -29.97 -8.33
CA VAL A 198 -7.04 -28.93 -9.25
C VAL A 198 -8.31 -28.28 -8.67
N CYS A 199 -9.21 -29.07 -8.07
CA CYS A 199 -10.38 -28.53 -7.36
C CYS A 199 -9.96 -27.60 -6.22
N LEU A 200 -8.93 -27.96 -5.46
CA LEU A 200 -8.37 -27.17 -4.35
C LEU A 200 -7.95 -25.76 -4.77
N LEU A 201 -7.33 -25.61 -5.95
CA LEU A 201 -6.93 -24.31 -6.49
C LEU A 201 -8.07 -23.47 -7.03
N LYS A 202 -9.14 -24.11 -7.53
CA LYS A 202 -10.38 -23.42 -7.91
C LYS A 202 -11.04 -22.77 -6.68
N TYR A 203 -10.98 -23.43 -5.53
CA TYR A 203 -11.41 -22.87 -4.24
C TYR A 203 -10.47 -21.77 -3.73
N MET A 204 -9.14 -21.94 -3.81
CA MET A 204 -8.19 -20.88 -3.43
C MET A 204 -8.34 -19.63 -4.30
N LYS A 205 -8.65 -19.78 -5.59
CA LYS A 205 -8.97 -18.66 -6.48
C LYS A 205 -10.22 -17.90 -6.00
N ASN A 206 -11.26 -18.61 -5.58
CA ASN A 206 -12.46 -18.01 -5.01
C ASN A 206 -12.20 -17.32 -3.66
N LEU A 207 -11.33 -17.89 -2.82
CA LEU A 207 -10.92 -17.28 -1.54
C LEU A 207 -10.09 -16.00 -1.77
N PHE A 208 -9.19 -16.02 -2.76
CA PHE A 208 -8.42 -14.85 -3.18
C PHE A 208 -9.32 -13.73 -3.72
N VAL A 209 -10.35 -14.07 -4.48
CA VAL A 209 -11.37 -13.11 -4.93
C VAL A 209 -12.17 -12.54 -3.75
N LEU A 210 -12.58 -13.37 -2.78
CA LEU A 210 -13.31 -12.91 -1.59
C LEU A 210 -12.48 -11.95 -0.72
N LEU A 211 -11.17 -12.19 -0.57
CA LEU A 211 -10.25 -11.32 0.17
C LEU A 211 -9.97 -9.99 -0.56
N LEU A 212 -10.29 -9.86 -1.85
CA LEU A 212 -10.15 -8.62 -2.63
C LEU A 212 -11.41 -7.73 -2.58
N TYR A 213 -12.52 -8.22 -2.03
CA TYR A 213 -13.83 -7.54 -1.98
C TYR A 213 -14.39 -7.33 -0.55
N GLN A 214 -13.57 -7.51 0.49
CA GLN A 214 -13.82 -6.99 1.84
C GLN A 214 -12.98 -5.73 2.08
#